data_AF-A0A2N9BKB3-F1
#
_entry.id   AF-A0A2N9BKB3-F1
#
_cell.length_a   1.000
_cell.length_b   1.000
_cell.length_c   1.000
_cell.angle_alpha   90.00
_cell.angle_beta   90.00
_cell.angle_gamma   90.00
#
_symmetry.space_group_name_H-M   'P 1'
#
loop_
_entity.id
_entity.type
_entity.pdbx_description
1 polymer ?
#
loop_
_entity_poly.entity_id
_entity_poly.type
_entity_poly.pdbx_seq_one_letter_code
_entity_poly.pdbx_strand_id
1 'polypeptide(L)'
;MTSLSRRVLRALDRFHADRPWDHNAHFHRWILRQLARRVASALDVGCGSGDLARLLATRAERVHGIDADPAITAAIVWPPAARW
;
A
#
# COMPACT_ATOMS: atom_id res chain seq x y z
N MET A 1 -13.83 -14.23 -30.20
CA MET A 1 -12.58 -14.53 -29.45
C MET A 1 -12.25 -13.59 -28.28
N THR A 2 -13.03 -12.52 -28.03
CA THR A 2 -12.74 -11.52 -26.96
C THR A 2 -13.41 -11.81 -25.60
N SER A 3 -14.32 -12.79 -25.52
CA SER A 3 -15.03 -13.12 -24.28
C SER A 3 -14.25 -14.08 -23.38
N LEU A 4 -13.56 -15.05 -23.98
CA LEU A 4 -12.73 -16.03 -23.28
C LEU A 4 -11.55 -15.35 -22.57
N SER A 5 -10.85 -14.45 -23.27
CA SER A 5 -9.78 -13.63 -22.71
C SER A 5 -10.24 -12.76 -21.54
N ARG A 6 -11.41 -12.12 -21.65
CA ARG A 6 -11.99 -11.33 -20.54
C ARG A 6 -12.41 -12.17 -19.32
N ARG A 7 -12.76 -13.44 -19.49
CA ARG A 7 -13.04 -14.33 -18.35
C ARG A 7 -11.76 -14.75 -17.65
N VAL A 8 -10.72 -15.09 -18.41
CA VAL A 8 -9.40 -15.44 -17.87
C VAL A 8 -8.80 -14.26 -17.11
N LEU A 9 -8.81 -13.05 -17.68
CA LEU A 9 -8.32 -11.85 -17.01
C LEU A 9 -9.03 -11.61 -15.67
N ARG A 10 -10.38 -11.68 -15.66
CA ARG A 10 -11.15 -11.54 -14.41
C ARG A 10 -10.85 -12.62 -13.36
N ALA A 11 -10.53 -13.84 -13.79
CA ALA A 11 -10.12 -14.90 -12.88
C ALA A 11 -8.74 -14.64 -12.28
N LEU A 12 -7.81 -14.11 -13.07
CA LEU A 12 -6.49 -13.68 -12.59
C LEU A 12 -6.60 -12.48 -11.64
N ASP A 13 -7.44 -11.49 -11.97
CA ASP A 13 -7.66 -10.32 -11.10
C ASP A 13 -8.21 -10.75 -9.73
N ARG A 14 -9.19 -11.67 -9.69
CA ARG A 14 -9.71 -12.25 -8.44
C ARG A 14 -8.64 -13.02 -7.69
N PHE A 15 -7.85 -13.82 -8.39
CA PHE A 15 -6.77 -14.58 -7.78
C PHE A 15 -5.70 -13.67 -7.14
N HIS A 16 -5.35 -12.56 -7.80
CA HIS A 16 -4.43 -11.55 -7.25
C HIS A 16 -5.06 -10.76 -6.09
N ALA A 17 -6.36 -10.46 -6.16
CA ALA A 17 -7.06 -9.80 -5.06
C ALA A 17 -7.09 -10.66 -3.78
N ASP A 18 -7.29 -11.97 -3.91
CA ASP A 18 -7.29 -12.92 -2.79
C ASP A 18 -5.87 -13.24 -2.28
N ARG A 19 -4.84 -12.99 -3.11
CA ARG A 19 -3.43 -13.18 -2.78
C ARG A 19 -2.62 -11.94 -3.15
N PRO A 20 -2.77 -10.84 -2.39
CA PRO A 20 -2.02 -9.63 -2.65
C PRO A 20 -0.53 -9.93 -2.48
N TRP A 21 0.16 -10.11 -3.60
CA TRP A 21 1.60 -10.29 -3.61
C TRP A 21 2.24 -8.92 -3.71
N ASP A 22 2.93 -8.54 -2.63
CA ASP A 22 3.73 -7.33 -2.62
C ASP A 22 5.22 -7.70 -2.55
N HIS A 23 5.90 -7.62 -3.69
CA HIS A 23 7.35 -7.78 -3.74
C HIS A 23 8.08 -6.68 -2.96
N ASN A 24 7.47 -5.49 -2.83
CA ASN A 24 8.07 -4.37 -2.12
C ASN A 24 8.11 -4.60 -0.62
N ALA A 25 7.24 -5.47 -0.09
CA ALA A 25 7.27 -5.89 1.32
C ALA A 25 8.64 -6.40 1.77
N HIS A 26 9.40 -7.01 0.85
CA HIS A 26 10.78 -7.43 1.11
C HIS A 26 11.68 -6.24 1.52
N PHE A 27 11.48 -5.07 0.90
CA PHE A 27 12.31 -3.89 1.09
C PHE A 27 11.88 -3.02 2.26
N HIS A 28 10.68 -3.20 2.83
CA HIS A 28 10.18 -2.35 3.92
C HIS A 28 11.17 -2.23 5.08
N ARG A 29 11.75 -3.36 5.52
CA ARG A 29 12.75 -3.37 6.60
C ARG A 29 14.03 -2.63 6.19
N TRP A 30 14.44 -2.73 4.93
CA TRP A 30 15.60 -2.00 4.43
C TRP A 30 15.34 -0.49 4.40
N ILE A 31 14.18 -0.05 3.87
CA ILE A 31 13.75 1.35 3.85
C ILE A 31 13.76 1.94 5.26
N LEU A 32 13.14 1.25 6.22
CA LEU A 32 13.07 1.70 7.62
C LEU A 32 14.43 1.88 8.31
N ARG A 33 15.48 1.17 7.85
CA ARG A 33 16.84 1.33 8.38
C ARG A 33 17.56 2.55 7.81
N GLN A 34 17.11 3.08 6.67
CA GLN A 34 17.68 4.29 6.06
C GLN A 34 17.12 5.57 6.70
N LEU A 35 16.01 5.46 7.41
CA LEU A 35 15.36 6.61 8.06
C LEU A 35 16.03 6.97 9.39
N ALA A 36 16.05 8.27 9.69
CA ALA A 36 16.35 8.73 11.04
C ALA A 36 15.37 8.11 12.05
N ARG A 37 15.77 8.07 13.34
CA ARG A 37 14.93 7.52 14.40
C ARG A 37 13.54 8.17 14.48
N ARG A 38 13.45 9.46 14.14
CA ARG A 38 12.20 10.21 14.00
C ARG A 38 12.29 11.15 12.81
N VAL A 39 11.18 11.30 12.09
CA VAL A 39 11.00 12.26 11.00
C VAL A 39 9.68 13.02 11.17
N ALA A 40 9.62 14.26 10.71
CA ALA A 40 8.40 15.07 10.86
C ALA A 40 7.25 14.56 9.97
N SER A 41 7.56 14.09 8.75
CA SER A 41 6.55 13.57 7.83
C SER A 41 7.13 12.53 6.88
N ALA A 42 6.26 11.67 6.36
CA ALA A 42 6.56 10.74 5.27
C ALA A 42 5.41 10.69 4.25
N LEU A 43 5.76 10.45 2.99
CA LEU A 43 4.82 10.24 1.89
C LEU A 43 5.07 8.85 1.30
N ASP A 44 4.02 8.03 1.26
CA ASP A 44 4.01 6.70 0.64
C ASP A 44 3.22 6.77 -0.67
N VAL A 45 3.90 6.58 -1.81
CA VAL A 45 3.33 6.73 -3.16
C VAL A 45 3.08 5.36 -3.77
N GLY A 46 1.84 5.09 -4.18
CA GLY A 46 1.41 3.73 -4.51
C GLY A 46 1.29 2.90 -3.23
N CYS A 47 0.61 3.45 -2.22
CA CYS A 47 0.63 2.89 -0.87
C CYS A 47 -0.09 1.54 -0.74
N GLY A 48 -0.86 1.12 -1.75
CA GLY A 48 -1.54 -0.17 -1.75
C GLY A 48 -2.43 -0.34 -0.52
N SER A 49 -2.32 -1.47 0.18
CA SER A 49 -3.00 -1.75 1.45
C SER A 49 -2.55 -0.86 2.63
N GLY A 50 -1.53 -0.03 2.44
CA GLY A 50 -0.97 0.88 3.44
C GLY A 50 0.06 0.25 4.37
N ASP A 51 0.63 -0.90 4.03
CA ASP A 51 1.54 -1.64 4.93
C ASP A 51 2.85 -0.89 5.19
N LEU A 52 3.46 -0.29 4.17
CA LEU A 52 4.64 0.57 4.36
C LEU A 52 4.28 1.84 5.12
N ALA A 53 3.20 2.51 4.78
CA ALA A 53 2.71 3.68 5.51
C ALA A 53 2.45 3.41 7.02
N ARG A 54 1.90 2.24 7.40
CA ARG A 54 1.78 1.83 8.81
C ARG A 54 3.14 1.69 9.49
N LEU A 55 4.11 1.12 8.77
CA LEU A 55 5.48 1.01 9.26
C LEU A 55 6.15 2.39 9.40
N LEU A 56 5.92 3.30 8.46
CA LEU A 56 6.42 4.68 8.51
C LEU A 56 5.84 5.44 9.70
N ALA A 57 4.57 5.19 10.07
CA ALA A 57 3.93 5.81 11.23
C ALA A 57 4.61 5.47 12.58
N THR A 58 5.49 4.46 12.62
CA THR A 58 6.32 4.16 13.80
C THR A 58 7.53 5.10 13.95
N ARG A 59 7.89 5.84 12.89
CA ARG A 59 9.03 6.77 12.85
C ARG A 59 8.64 8.20 12.49
N ALA A 60 7.54 8.39 11.78
CA ALA A 60 7.07 9.69 11.31
C ALA A 60 5.94 10.22 12.20
N GLU A 61 5.95 11.54 12.48
CA GLU A 61 4.84 12.19 13.17
C GLU A 61 3.57 12.24 12.30
N ARG A 62 3.75 12.37 10.98
CA ARG A 62 2.67 12.33 9.98
C ARG A 62 3.04 11.44 8.81
N VAL A 63 2.08 10.66 8.31
CA VAL A 63 2.24 9.86 7.10
C VAL A 63 1.09 10.12 6.17
N HIS A 64 1.41 10.48 4.93
CA HIS A 64 0.45 10.57 3.84
C HIS A 64 0.62 9.37 2.92
N GLY A 65 -0.46 8.65 2.62
CA GLY A 65 -0.47 7.59 1.63
C GLY A 65 -1.31 8.01 0.44
N ILE A 66 -0.79 7.85 -0.77
CA ILE A 66 -1.54 8.06 -2.01
C ILE A 66 -1.47 6.82 -2.88
N ASP A 67 -2.57 6.51 -3.54
CA ASP A 67 -2.64 5.47 -4.55
C ASP A 67 -3.47 5.96 -5.74
N ALA A 68 -3.10 5.55 -6.94
CA ALA A 68 -3.82 5.90 -8.16
C ALA A 68 -5.03 4.99 -8.38
N ASP A 69 -5.07 3.83 -7.73
CA ASP A 69 -6.19 2.89 -7.84
C ASP A 69 -7.36 3.35 -6.94
N PRO A 70 -8.51 3.70 -7.52
CA PRO A 70 -9.69 4.11 -6.77
C PRO A 70 -10.23 2.99 -5.87
N ALA A 71 -10.03 1.72 -6.21
CA ALA A 71 -10.45 0.60 -5.37
C ALA A 71 -9.60 0.52 -4.10
N ILE A 72 -8.30 0.78 -4.20
CA ILE A 72 -7.38 0.83 -3.05
C ILE A 72 -7.74 1.98 -2.13
N THR A 73 -7.86 3.19 -2.67
CA THR A 73 -8.22 4.38 -1.88
C THR A 73 -9.60 4.29 -1.23
N ALA A 74 -10.54 3.56 -1.85
CA ALA A 74 -11.85 3.28 -1.26
C ALA A 74 -11.85 2.17 -0.20
N ALA A 75 -10.94 1.19 -0.29
CA ALA A 75 -10.88 0.03 0.60
C ALA A 75 -10.07 0.29 1.89
N ILE A 76 -9.14 1.24 1.87
CA ILE A 76 -8.31 1.55 3.03
C ILE A 76 -9.15 2.16 4.16
N VAL A 77 -9.09 1.52 5.33
CA VAL A 77 -9.54 2.11 6.60
C VAL A 77 -8.31 2.54 7.38
N TRP A 78 -8.11 3.85 7.52
CA TRP A 78 -7.03 4.41 8.30
C TRP A 78 -7.37 4.41 9.80
N PRO A 79 -6.47 3.99 10.69
CA PRO A 79 -6.72 4.09 12.12
C PRO A 79 -6.87 5.57 12.52
N PRO A 80 -7.79 5.89 13.46
CA PRO A 80 -8.18 7.27 13.80
C PRO A 80 -7.04 8.15 14.33
N ALA A 81 -5.89 7.56 14.69
CA ALA A 81 -4.71 8.28 15.18
C ALA A 81 -3.80 8.84 14.08
N ALA A 82 -3.98 8.44 12.82
CA ALA A 82 -3.21 9.00 11.71
C ALA A 82 -3.95 10.22 11.17
N ARG A 83 -3.78 11.34 11.88
CA ARG A 83 -4.26 12.64 11.45
C ARG A 83 -3.29 13.22 10.40
N TRP A 84 -3.87 13.53 9.25
CA TRP A 84 -3.28 14.19 8.08
C TRP A 84 -2.52 15.47 8.42
#